data_AF-A0A382RL19-F1
#
_entry.id   AF-A0A382RL19-F1
#
_cell.length_a   1.000
_cell.length_b   1.000
_cell.length_c   1.000
_cell.angle_alpha   90.00
_cell.angle_beta   90.00
_cell.angle_gamma   90.00
#
_symmetry.space_group_name_H-M   'P 1'
#
loop_
_entity.id
_entity.type
_entity.pdbx_description
1 polymer ?
#
loop_
_entity_poly.entity_id
_entity_poly.type
_entity_poly.pdbx_seq_one_letter_code
_entity_poly.pdbx_strand_id
1 'polypeptide(L)'
;AASETETAPIRCGTRWLMEQRAAGRMLLPTSPLTSSAAKVAQDMTAILVGTELLFPVAGSNTLIAATCQRVGVHAYVFVENRHWDTNGGSILQHHVDTLGELFDTSSPADPARGVYELESETFGEPADVDGDKRIFLLVLDIKSDPRIVGQFDPAVAENDIPEFRRDVLFLDELFLRRQSYLALGTLAHEFQHLIHWRWDDDEDFWVDEGLAGYAEELVGFPEADPDAVPEFLKAPHTSLTDWNFTSSARSYGVTYLFMSFLAERYGHELVREFVAQPRNGTDGLDAAMAARQETDRFVDAWQMWTVGNYAFEDDRYAYR
;
A
#
# COMPACT_ATOMS: atom_id res chain seq x y z
N ALA A 1 -12.76 28.71 -51.34
CA ALA A 1 -13.57 27.71 -50.62
C ALA A 1 -12.86 27.43 -49.31
N ALA A 2 -13.51 27.73 -48.19
CA ALA A 2 -12.93 27.70 -46.85
C ALA A 2 -12.73 26.25 -46.38
N SER A 3 -11.62 25.97 -45.70
CA SER A 3 -11.46 24.75 -44.92
C SER A 3 -11.98 25.01 -43.51
N GLU A 4 -13.06 24.33 -43.14
CA GLU A 4 -13.57 24.27 -41.78
C GLU A 4 -12.50 23.60 -40.90
N THR A 5 -12.05 24.33 -39.88
CA THR A 5 -11.27 23.76 -38.79
C THR A 5 -12.24 23.32 -37.73
N GLU A 6 -12.33 22.01 -37.54
CA GLU A 6 -13.12 21.36 -36.50
C GLU A 6 -12.57 21.81 -35.14
N THR A 7 -13.33 22.62 -34.42
CA THR A 7 -12.96 23.11 -33.11
C THR A 7 -13.38 22.08 -32.07
N ALA A 8 -12.40 21.46 -31.42
CA ALA A 8 -12.63 20.55 -30.29
C ALA A 8 -13.45 21.28 -29.20
N PRO A 9 -14.35 20.58 -28.49
CA PRO A 9 -15.18 21.20 -27.47
C PRO A 9 -14.33 21.75 -26.32
N ILE A 10 -14.44 23.06 -26.09
CA ILE A 10 -13.77 23.74 -24.99
C ILE A 10 -14.46 23.33 -23.68
N ARG A 11 -13.79 22.50 -22.87
CA ARG A 11 -14.26 22.11 -21.53
C ARG A 11 -14.35 23.34 -20.62
N CYS A 12 -15.37 23.37 -19.75
CA CYS A 12 -15.58 24.43 -18.77
C CYS A 12 -14.30 24.64 -17.94
N GLY A 13 -13.91 25.90 -17.69
CA GLY A 13 -12.68 26.24 -16.95
C GLY A 13 -11.44 26.48 -17.82
N THR A 14 -11.39 25.99 -19.06
CA THR A 14 -10.20 26.15 -19.95
C THR A 14 -9.81 27.61 -20.19
N ARG A 15 -10.79 28.51 -20.40
CA ARG A 15 -10.53 29.94 -20.63
C ARG A 15 -9.99 30.64 -19.37
N TRP A 16 -10.52 30.30 -18.19
CA TRP A 16 -10.05 30.85 -16.92
C TRP A 16 -8.62 30.38 -16.60
N LEU A 17 -8.31 29.09 -16.82
CA LEU A 17 -6.96 28.55 -16.69
C LEU A 17 -5.96 29.23 -17.63
N MET A 18 -6.35 29.51 -18.88
CA MET A 18 -5.52 30.25 -19.83
C MET A 18 -5.26 31.69 -19.38
N GLU A 19 -6.25 32.38 -18.82
CA GLU A 19 -6.12 33.74 -18.29
C GLU A 19 -5.22 33.80 -17.04
N GLN A 20 -5.35 32.84 -16.11
CA GLN A 20 -4.47 32.76 -14.93
C GLN A 20 -3.03 32.43 -15.30
N ARG A 21 -2.82 31.62 -16.35
CA ARG A 21 -1.50 31.30 -16.91
C ARG A 21 -0.85 32.50 -17.59
N ALA A 22 -1.60 33.24 -18.41
CA ALA A 22 -1.11 34.47 -19.04
C ALA A 22 -0.78 35.57 -18.01
N ALA A 23 -1.49 35.57 -16.88
CA ALA A 23 -1.24 36.48 -15.76
C ALA A 23 -0.07 36.05 -14.84
N GLY A 24 0.59 34.91 -15.10
CA GLY A 24 1.73 34.41 -14.33
C GLY A 24 1.39 33.97 -12.90
N ARG A 25 0.11 33.71 -12.60
CA ARG A 25 -0.37 33.37 -11.25
C ARG A 25 -0.43 31.87 -10.97
N MET A 26 -0.09 31.07 -11.97
CA MET A 26 0.02 29.62 -11.90
C MET A 26 1.40 29.24 -12.43
N LEU A 27 2.29 28.81 -11.53
CA LEU A 27 3.56 28.18 -11.90
C LEU A 27 3.32 26.67 -11.85
N LEU A 28 3.31 26.03 -13.02
CA LEU A 28 3.48 24.58 -13.11
C LEU A 28 4.98 24.28 -13.18
N PRO A 29 5.45 23.15 -12.62
CA PRO A 29 6.81 22.68 -12.86
C PRO A 29 7.00 22.52 -14.38
N THR A 30 7.93 23.29 -14.96
CA THR A 30 8.42 23.02 -16.30
C THR A 30 9.51 21.97 -16.21
N SER A 31 9.15 20.74 -15.89
CA SER A 31 10.00 19.62 -16.23
C SER A 31 9.55 19.11 -17.60
N PRO A 32 10.44 19.02 -18.59
CA PRO A 32 10.22 18.10 -19.69
C PRO A 32 10.00 16.71 -19.08
N LEU A 33 9.14 15.89 -19.68
CA LEU A 33 9.20 14.44 -19.52
C LEU A 33 10.61 14.02 -19.96
N THR A 34 11.56 14.02 -19.04
CA THR A 34 12.85 13.39 -19.23
C THR A 34 12.58 11.91 -19.29
N SER A 35 12.96 11.31 -20.41
CA SER A 35 13.09 9.87 -20.57
C SER A 35 13.56 9.24 -19.27
N SER A 36 12.88 8.17 -18.81
CA SER A 36 13.26 7.36 -17.66
C SER A 36 14.79 7.30 -17.57
N ALA A 37 15.36 7.95 -16.55
CA ALA A 37 16.75 7.72 -16.22
C ALA A 37 16.88 6.20 -16.09
N ALA A 38 17.84 5.60 -16.80
CA ALA A 38 18.09 4.17 -16.66
C ALA A 38 18.27 3.88 -15.17
N LYS A 39 17.42 3.00 -14.62
CA LYS A 39 17.52 2.50 -13.24
C LYS A 39 18.96 2.00 -13.08
N VAL A 40 19.77 2.71 -12.30
CA VAL A 40 21.11 2.24 -11.98
C VAL A 40 20.90 1.16 -10.95
N ALA A 41 21.15 -0.09 -11.35
CA ALA A 41 21.11 -1.21 -10.42
C ALA A 41 22.03 -0.90 -9.23
N GLN A 42 21.60 -1.23 -8.01
CA GLN A 42 22.48 -1.20 -6.85
C GLN A 42 23.79 -1.96 -7.15
N ASP A 43 24.84 -1.63 -6.40
CA ASP A 43 26.09 -2.39 -6.43
C ASP A 43 25.76 -3.89 -6.38
N MET A 44 26.12 -4.61 -7.45
CA MET A 44 25.83 -6.04 -7.68
C MET A 44 26.52 -6.97 -6.68
N THR A 45 27.13 -6.42 -5.63
CA THR A 45 27.69 -7.16 -4.51
C THR A 45 26.57 -7.89 -3.80
N ALA A 46 26.68 -9.22 -3.75
CA ALA A 46 25.67 -10.06 -3.13
C ALA A 46 25.45 -9.68 -1.65
N ILE A 47 24.20 -9.38 -1.31
CA ILE A 47 23.77 -9.21 0.08
C ILE A 47 23.68 -10.59 0.73
N LEU A 48 24.44 -10.77 1.81
CA LEU A 48 24.47 -11.99 2.62
C LEU A 48 24.05 -11.64 4.04
N VAL A 49 23.71 -12.66 4.83
CA VAL A 49 23.56 -12.47 6.29
C VAL A 49 24.87 -11.89 6.84
N GLY A 50 24.76 -10.79 7.59
CA GLY A 50 25.90 -10.01 8.09
C GLY A 50 26.31 -8.82 7.21
N THR A 51 25.75 -8.65 6.02
CA THR A 51 25.97 -7.44 5.20
C THR A 51 25.30 -6.25 5.89
N GLU A 52 26.10 -5.22 6.20
CA GLU A 52 25.62 -3.94 6.73
C GLU A 52 25.43 -2.94 5.59
N LEU A 53 24.30 -2.24 5.59
CA LEU A 53 23.99 -1.16 4.66
C LEU A 53 23.47 0.08 5.42
N LEU A 54 23.57 1.23 4.76
CA LEU A 54 22.93 2.48 5.21
C LEU A 54 21.57 2.62 4.54
N PHE A 55 20.54 2.94 5.33
CA PHE A 55 19.16 3.14 4.87
C PHE A 55 18.69 4.57 5.17
N PRO A 56 18.11 5.30 4.20
CA PRO A 56 17.25 6.43 4.51
C PRO A 56 16.09 5.98 5.38
N VAL A 57 15.68 6.81 6.32
CA VAL A 57 14.52 6.56 7.18
C VAL A 57 13.35 7.37 6.65
N ALA A 58 12.18 6.72 6.53
CA ALA A 58 10.96 7.36 6.10
C ALA A 58 10.68 8.66 6.88
N GLY A 59 10.29 9.71 6.16
CA GLY A 59 10.01 11.03 6.76
C GLY A 59 11.20 11.72 7.45
N SER A 60 12.45 11.26 7.24
CA SER A 60 13.65 11.82 7.87
C SER A 60 14.82 11.98 6.88
N ASN A 61 15.68 12.98 7.13
CA ASN A 61 16.93 13.18 6.37
C ASN A 61 18.12 12.38 6.95
N THR A 62 17.85 11.35 7.75
CA THR A 62 18.88 10.56 8.45
C THR A 62 19.10 9.21 7.79
N LEU A 63 20.36 8.78 7.76
CA LEU A 63 20.72 7.41 7.42
C LEU A 63 20.92 6.59 8.71
N ILE A 64 20.43 5.36 8.72
CA ILE A 64 20.70 4.38 9.79
C ILE A 64 21.52 3.21 9.25
N ALA A 65 22.37 2.65 10.10
CA ALA A 65 23.10 1.42 9.79
C ALA A 65 22.27 0.20 10.23
N ALA A 66 22.00 -0.69 9.29
CA ALA A 66 21.28 -1.93 9.54
C ALA A 66 21.99 -3.12 8.90
N THR A 67 21.93 -4.26 9.57
CA THR A 67 22.58 -5.50 9.12
C THR A 67 21.53 -6.50 8.66
N CYS A 68 21.77 -7.14 7.52
CA CYS A 68 20.95 -8.22 7.01
C CYS A 68 21.04 -9.42 7.97
N GLN A 69 19.91 -9.81 8.54
CA GLN A 69 19.80 -10.96 9.46
C GLN A 69 19.18 -12.19 8.80
N ARG A 70 18.51 -12.02 7.65
CA ARG A 70 17.96 -13.13 6.85
C ARG A 70 17.93 -12.77 5.38
N VAL A 71 18.28 -13.74 4.54
CA VAL A 71 18.13 -13.69 3.08
C VAL A 71 17.09 -14.72 2.69
N GLY A 72 15.98 -14.24 2.14
CA GLY A 72 14.85 -15.00 1.66
C GLY A 72 14.85 -15.22 0.15
N VAL A 73 13.74 -15.76 -0.37
CA VAL A 73 13.52 -15.85 -1.82
C VAL A 73 13.08 -14.50 -2.37
N HIS A 74 12.15 -13.84 -1.67
CA HIS A 74 11.50 -12.59 -2.06
C HIS A 74 11.81 -11.43 -1.13
N ALA A 75 12.43 -11.66 0.02
CA ALA A 75 12.80 -10.57 0.93
C ALA A 75 14.18 -10.73 1.57
N TYR A 76 14.79 -9.59 1.90
CA TYR A 76 15.80 -9.50 2.94
C TYR A 76 15.14 -9.00 4.22
N VAL A 77 15.59 -9.49 5.38
CA VAL A 77 15.23 -8.88 6.66
C VAL A 77 16.46 -8.20 7.24
N PHE A 78 16.41 -6.88 7.35
CA PHE A 78 17.41 -6.04 7.96
C PHE A 78 16.93 -5.58 9.34
N VAL A 79 17.85 -5.51 10.28
CA VAL A 79 17.60 -4.96 11.61
C VAL A 79 18.56 -3.82 11.84
N GLU A 80 18.05 -2.65 12.24
CA GLU A 80 18.89 -1.55 12.66
C GLU A 80 19.84 -2.04 13.78
N ASN A 81 21.14 -1.77 13.62
CA ASN A 81 22.17 -2.38 14.46
C ASN A 81 21.94 -2.23 15.96
N ARG A 82 21.43 -1.07 16.41
CA ARG A 82 21.18 -0.83 17.85
C ARG A 82 20.04 -1.67 18.43
N HIS A 83 19.16 -2.20 17.57
CA HIS A 83 18.01 -3.01 17.96
C HIS A 83 18.30 -4.52 17.89
N TRP A 84 19.44 -4.91 17.32
CA TRP A 84 19.88 -6.31 17.28
C TRP A 84 20.37 -6.80 18.64
N ASP A 85 20.02 -8.04 19.00
CA ASP A 85 20.23 -8.62 20.33
C ASP A 85 21.71 -8.68 20.76
N THR A 86 22.61 -9.06 19.87
CA THR A 86 24.05 -9.12 20.17
C THR A 86 24.68 -7.74 20.39
N ASN A 87 23.98 -6.67 20.01
CA ASN A 87 24.35 -5.28 20.26
C ASN A 87 23.62 -4.69 21.49
N GLY A 88 22.90 -5.52 22.27
CA GLY A 88 22.13 -5.10 23.44
C GLY A 88 20.71 -4.63 23.12
N GLY A 89 20.25 -4.85 21.89
CA GLY A 89 18.89 -4.55 21.44
C GLY A 89 17.86 -5.61 21.81
N SER A 90 16.63 -5.38 21.37
CA SER A 90 15.44 -6.16 21.73
C SER A 90 14.95 -7.12 20.64
N ILE A 91 15.47 -7.00 19.42
CA ILE A 91 15.11 -7.86 18.30
C ILE A 91 16.00 -9.09 18.30
N LEU A 92 15.37 -10.24 18.52
CA LEU A 92 15.97 -11.56 18.49
C LEU A 92 15.78 -12.20 17.10
N GLN A 93 16.63 -13.19 16.78
CA GLN A 93 16.55 -13.95 15.52
C GLN A 93 15.14 -14.50 15.23
N HIS A 94 14.41 -15.00 16.23
CA HIS A 94 13.07 -15.55 16.00
C HIS A 94 12.05 -14.52 15.47
N HIS A 95 12.22 -13.22 15.75
CA HIS A 95 11.38 -12.19 15.13
C HIS A 95 11.70 -12.03 13.63
N VAL A 96 12.99 -12.08 13.29
CA VAL A 96 13.49 -12.01 11.90
C VAL A 96 13.01 -13.23 11.10
N ASP A 97 13.11 -14.42 11.70
CA ASP A 97 12.66 -15.66 11.07
C ASP A 97 11.15 -15.61 10.84
N THR A 98 10.36 -15.15 11.83
CA THR A 98 8.91 -14.99 11.70
C THR A 98 8.53 -14.06 10.55
N LEU A 99 9.15 -12.88 10.44
CA LEU A 99 8.89 -11.95 9.33
C LEU A 99 9.21 -12.58 7.97
N GLY A 100 10.39 -13.18 7.87
CA GLY A 100 10.84 -13.75 6.61
C GLY A 100 10.06 -15.00 6.19
N GLU A 101 9.63 -15.84 7.13
CA GLU A 101 8.77 -17.00 6.86
C GLU A 101 7.37 -16.56 6.43
N LEU A 102 6.80 -15.56 7.12
CA LEU A 102 5.52 -14.97 6.73
C LEU A 102 5.57 -14.41 5.30
N PHE A 103 6.64 -13.69 4.97
CA PHE A 103 6.75 -13.04 3.68
C PHE A 103 7.00 -14.02 2.53
N ASP A 104 7.93 -14.96 2.70
CA ASP A 104 8.38 -15.85 1.62
C ASP A 104 7.59 -17.16 1.50
N THR A 105 7.10 -17.71 2.61
CA THR A 105 6.87 -19.17 2.70
C THR A 105 5.43 -19.55 3.04
N SER A 106 4.85 -18.94 4.07
CA SER A 106 3.52 -19.35 4.56
C SER A 106 2.86 -18.24 5.33
N SER A 107 1.54 -18.16 5.26
CA SER A 107 0.72 -17.22 6.02
C SER A 107 -0.32 -17.96 6.85
N PRO A 108 -0.95 -17.32 7.86
CA PRO A 108 -2.10 -17.89 8.55
C PRO A 108 -3.25 -18.31 7.62
N ALA A 109 -3.44 -17.60 6.50
CA ALA A 109 -4.45 -17.96 5.49
C ALA A 109 -4.03 -19.15 4.61
N ASP A 110 -2.74 -19.31 4.33
CA ASP A 110 -2.23 -20.37 3.44
C ASP A 110 -0.88 -20.93 3.92
N PRO A 111 -0.81 -22.22 4.34
CA PRO A 111 0.42 -22.83 4.82
C PRO A 111 1.47 -23.08 3.73
N ALA A 112 1.13 -22.89 2.46
CA ALA A 112 2.02 -23.08 1.32
C ALA A 112 2.45 -21.77 0.66
N ARG A 113 1.85 -20.63 1.02
CA ARG A 113 2.09 -19.34 0.37
C ARG A 113 2.22 -18.21 1.39
N GLY A 114 3.29 -17.44 1.26
CA GLY A 114 3.53 -16.25 2.07
C GLY A 114 2.85 -15.01 1.51
N VAL A 115 3.08 -13.87 2.18
CA VAL A 115 2.58 -12.54 1.79
C VAL A 115 2.93 -12.22 0.34
N TYR A 116 4.19 -12.44 -0.07
CA TYR A 116 4.64 -12.07 -1.41
C TYR A 116 3.79 -12.69 -2.52
N GLU A 117 3.53 -14.00 -2.43
CA GLU A 117 2.78 -14.73 -3.46
C GLU A 117 1.30 -14.36 -3.46
N LEU A 118 0.66 -14.33 -2.27
CA LEU A 118 -0.77 -14.04 -2.15
C LEU A 118 -1.13 -12.63 -2.62
N GLU A 119 -0.32 -11.64 -2.24
CA GLU A 119 -0.55 -10.25 -2.62
C GLU A 119 -0.15 -9.98 -4.07
N SER A 120 0.94 -10.57 -4.56
CA SER A 120 1.29 -10.42 -5.99
C SER A 120 0.23 -11.05 -6.90
N GLU A 121 -0.42 -12.13 -6.46
CA GLU A 121 -1.54 -12.76 -7.14
C GLU A 121 -2.83 -11.90 -7.08
N THR A 122 -3.04 -11.14 -6.01
CA THR A 122 -4.30 -10.42 -5.80
C THR A 122 -4.25 -8.97 -6.29
N PHE A 123 -3.15 -8.26 -6.03
CA PHE A 123 -3.03 -6.83 -6.32
C PHE A 123 -2.19 -6.55 -7.57
N GLY A 124 -1.16 -7.37 -7.83
CA GLY A 124 -0.27 -7.20 -8.98
C GLY A 124 1.19 -7.34 -8.60
N GLU A 125 2.07 -7.31 -9.60
CA GLU A 125 3.51 -7.41 -9.36
C GLU A 125 4.01 -6.18 -8.57
N PRO A 126 4.92 -6.33 -7.58
CA PRO A 126 5.45 -5.21 -6.80
C PRO A 126 6.41 -4.33 -7.60
N ALA A 127 6.72 -3.14 -7.09
CA ALA A 127 7.78 -2.30 -7.66
C ALA A 127 9.15 -2.98 -7.64
N ASP A 128 10.05 -2.48 -8.49
CA ASP A 128 11.46 -2.87 -8.58
C ASP A 128 12.23 -1.62 -9.00
N VAL A 129 12.55 -0.77 -8.02
CA VAL A 129 13.19 0.53 -8.28
C VAL A 129 14.70 0.42 -8.36
N ASP A 130 15.30 -0.61 -7.76
CA ASP A 130 16.75 -0.75 -7.56
C ASP A 130 17.39 -1.92 -8.32
N GLY A 131 16.58 -2.74 -9.00
CA GLY A 131 17.04 -3.88 -9.80
C GLY A 131 17.19 -5.19 -9.02
N ASP A 132 17.04 -5.18 -7.69
CA ASP A 132 16.93 -6.39 -6.89
C ASP A 132 15.45 -6.81 -6.80
N LYS A 133 15.17 -8.08 -7.04
CA LYS A 133 13.81 -8.62 -6.97
C LYS A 133 13.33 -8.85 -5.54
N ARG A 134 14.21 -8.68 -4.55
CA ARG A 134 13.86 -8.85 -3.14
C ARG A 134 13.47 -7.53 -2.50
N ILE A 135 12.40 -7.59 -1.71
CA ILE A 135 11.93 -6.48 -0.88
C ILE A 135 12.79 -6.38 0.38
N PHE A 136 13.12 -5.17 0.80
CA PHE A 136 13.88 -4.90 2.02
C PHE A 136 12.90 -4.72 3.18
N LEU A 137 12.82 -5.70 4.08
CA LEU A 137 12.07 -5.56 5.34
C LEU A 137 13.01 -4.99 6.39
N LEU A 138 12.83 -3.73 6.76
CA LEU A 138 13.71 -3.03 7.70
C LEU A 138 13.04 -2.85 9.07
N VAL A 139 13.57 -3.54 10.08
CA VAL A 139 13.14 -3.41 11.48
C VAL A 139 13.95 -2.32 12.17
N LEU A 140 13.27 -1.29 12.67
CA LEU A 140 13.86 -0.12 13.33
C LEU A 140 12.95 0.45 14.42
N ASP A 141 13.38 1.53 15.07
CA ASP A 141 12.53 2.38 15.92
C ASP A 141 12.02 3.58 15.10
N ILE A 142 10.73 3.57 14.74
CA ILE A 142 10.09 4.60 13.91
C ILE A 142 9.74 5.80 14.80
N LYS A 143 10.54 6.86 14.71
CA LYS A 143 10.44 8.02 15.60
C LYS A 143 9.50 9.12 15.13
N SER A 144 9.00 9.06 13.90
CA SER A 144 8.16 10.10 13.30
C SER A 144 6.83 10.24 14.05
N ASP A 145 6.19 9.11 14.39
CA ASP A 145 4.99 9.05 15.21
C ASP A 145 4.94 7.71 15.97
N PRO A 146 4.78 7.70 17.31
CA PRO A 146 4.76 6.46 18.10
C PRO A 146 3.56 5.53 17.81
N ARG A 147 2.64 5.94 16.94
CA ARG A 147 1.48 5.13 16.51
C ARG A 147 1.75 4.37 15.21
N ILE A 148 2.81 4.73 14.47
CA ILE A 148 3.15 4.06 13.21
C ILE A 148 3.74 2.69 13.53
N VAL A 149 3.08 1.64 13.03
CA VAL A 149 3.50 0.24 13.17
C VAL A 149 4.48 -0.15 12.07
N GLY A 150 4.19 0.31 10.86
CA GLY A 150 5.00 0.13 9.67
C GLY A 150 4.75 1.25 8.68
N GLN A 151 5.56 1.30 7.64
CA GLN A 151 5.44 2.31 6.59
C GLN A 151 6.12 1.83 5.30
N PHE A 152 5.48 2.07 4.17
CA PHE A 152 6.11 2.25 2.86
C PHE A 152 6.24 3.76 2.58
N ASP A 153 7.41 4.18 2.09
CA ASP A 153 7.67 5.60 1.75
C ASP A 153 8.20 5.71 0.31
N PRO A 154 7.36 6.18 -0.64
CA PRO A 154 7.76 6.43 -2.02
C PRO A 154 9.00 7.31 -2.15
N ALA A 155 9.24 8.25 -1.21
CA ALA A 155 10.40 9.13 -1.27
C ALA A 155 11.73 8.37 -1.06
N VAL A 156 11.69 7.20 -0.42
CA VAL A 156 12.87 6.31 -0.32
C VAL A 156 13.03 5.49 -1.60
N ALA A 157 11.94 4.98 -2.18
CA ALA A 157 11.97 4.27 -3.45
C ALA A 157 12.46 5.17 -4.60
N GLU A 158 12.09 6.45 -4.59
CA GLU A 158 12.43 7.44 -5.60
C GLU A 158 13.69 8.27 -5.30
N ASN A 159 14.44 7.92 -4.25
CA ASN A 159 15.54 8.74 -3.73
C ASN A 159 16.44 9.35 -4.82
N ASP A 160 16.78 10.63 -4.71
CA ASP A 160 17.64 11.32 -5.69
C ASP A 160 19.02 10.66 -5.84
N ILE A 161 19.51 10.00 -4.78
CA ILE A 161 20.76 9.25 -4.76
C ILE A 161 20.46 7.78 -5.12
N PRO A 162 20.88 7.30 -6.31
CA PRO A 162 20.52 5.96 -6.78
C PRO A 162 20.92 4.82 -5.83
N GLU A 163 22.03 4.98 -5.10
CA GLU A 163 22.53 3.98 -4.14
C GLU A 163 21.60 3.78 -2.91
N PHE A 164 20.68 4.72 -2.69
CA PHE A 164 19.71 4.68 -1.60
C PHE A 164 18.29 4.31 -2.03
N ARG A 165 18.03 4.19 -3.33
CA ARG A 165 16.75 3.66 -3.83
C ARG A 165 16.62 2.21 -3.44
N ARG A 166 15.52 1.87 -2.77
CA ARG A 166 15.15 0.51 -2.35
C ARG A 166 13.65 0.36 -2.33
N ASP A 167 13.18 -0.82 -2.72
CA ASP A 167 11.83 -1.28 -2.40
C ASP A 167 11.83 -1.75 -0.93
N VAL A 168 11.67 -0.79 -0.01
CA VAL A 168 11.81 -0.98 1.43
C VAL A 168 10.49 -0.81 2.17
N LEU A 169 10.20 -1.76 3.06
CA LEU A 169 9.11 -1.71 4.02
C LEU A 169 9.70 -1.54 5.42
N PHE A 170 9.28 -0.49 6.11
CA PHE A 170 9.74 -0.15 7.46
C PHE A 170 8.78 -0.76 8.48
N LEU A 171 9.29 -1.47 9.49
CA LEU A 171 8.51 -2.08 10.57
C LEU A 171 9.09 -1.66 11.93
N ASP A 172 8.24 -1.24 12.85
CA ASP A 172 8.67 -0.80 14.17
C ASP A 172 8.97 -1.99 15.11
N GLU A 173 10.13 -1.95 15.77
CA GLU A 173 10.65 -3.01 16.64
C GLU A 173 9.74 -3.29 17.84
N LEU A 174 9.14 -2.24 18.40
CA LEU A 174 8.36 -2.32 19.62
C LEU A 174 7.05 -3.06 19.33
N PHE A 175 6.40 -2.73 18.21
CA PHE A 175 5.20 -3.41 17.75
C PHE A 175 5.49 -4.85 17.37
N LEU A 176 6.56 -5.12 16.61
CA LEU A 176 6.95 -6.48 16.25
C LEU A 176 7.10 -7.39 17.47
N ARG A 177 7.64 -6.85 18.57
CA ARG A 177 7.92 -7.60 19.79
C ARG A 177 6.74 -7.67 20.77
N ARG A 178 5.90 -6.63 20.84
CA ARG A 178 4.85 -6.52 21.87
C ARG A 178 3.44 -6.69 21.33
N GLN A 179 3.25 -6.50 20.03
CA GLN A 179 1.98 -6.51 19.32
C GLN A 179 2.18 -7.25 17.99
N SER A 180 2.75 -8.45 18.05
CA SER A 180 3.22 -9.17 16.86
C SER A 180 2.10 -9.43 15.84
N TYR A 181 0.87 -9.68 16.28
CA TYR A 181 -0.27 -9.86 15.36
C TYR A 181 -0.49 -8.60 14.51
N LEU A 182 -0.54 -7.43 15.16
CA LEU A 182 -0.66 -6.13 14.49
C LEU A 182 0.52 -5.88 13.55
N ALA A 183 1.76 -6.06 14.02
CA ALA A 183 2.95 -5.84 13.19
C ALA A 183 3.04 -6.77 11.97
N LEU A 184 2.63 -8.03 12.10
CA LEU A 184 2.64 -8.99 11.00
C LEU A 184 1.52 -8.71 9.99
N GLY A 185 0.35 -8.26 10.44
CA GLY A 185 -0.69 -7.72 9.55
C GLY A 185 -0.20 -6.47 8.82
N THR A 186 0.41 -5.52 9.54
CA THR A 186 0.96 -4.31 8.92
C THR A 186 2.05 -4.62 7.88
N LEU A 187 2.83 -5.69 8.02
CA LEU A 187 3.76 -6.09 6.95
C LEU A 187 3.05 -6.33 5.61
N ALA A 188 1.89 -6.98 5.63
CA ALA A 188 1.05 -7.18 4.45
C ALA A 188 0.48 -5.84 3.95
N HIS A 189 -0.05 -5.01 4.87
CA HIS A 189 -0.53 -3.67 4.59
C HIS A 189 0.48 -2.82 3.80
N GLU A 190 1.72 -2.73 4.28
CA GLU A 190 2.76 -1.92 3.61
C GLU A 190 3.23 -2.54 2.28
N PHE A 191 3.19 -3.86 2.14
CA PHE A 191 3.50 -4.51 0.87
C PHE A 191 2.45 -4.21 -0.19
N GLN A 192 1.18 -4.15 0.21
CA GLN A 192 0.09 -3.73 -0.67
C GLN A 192 0.33 -2.31 -1.17
N HIS A 193 0.71 -1.35 -0.31
CA HIS A 193 1.04 0.00 -0.76
C HIS A 193 2.18 0.03 -1.78
N LEU A 194 3.25 -0.75 -1.56
CA LEU A 194 4.36 -0.86 -2.53
C LEU A 194 3.89 -1.40 -3.88
N ILE A 195 3.00 -2.40 -3.89
CA ILE A 195 2.40 -2.92 -5.11
C ILE A 195 1.56 -1.82 -5.76
N HIS A 196 0.64 -1.21 -5.01
CA HIS A 196 -0.31 -0.23 -5.52
C HIS A 196 0.40 0.95 -6.17
N TRP A 197 1.40 1.50 -5.49
CA TRP A 197 2.21 2.62 -5.97
C TRP A 197 2.86 2.36 -7.34
N ARG A 198 3.19 1.11 -7.67
CA ARG A 198 3.71 0.78 -9.01
C ARG A 198 2.65 0.99 -10.11
N TRP A 199 1.38 0.74 -9.79
CA TRP A 199 0.29 0.68 -10.75
C TRP A 199 -0.48 2.00 -10.83
N ASP A 200 -0.73 2.63 -9.67
CA ASP A 200 -1.39 3.92 -9.53
C ASP A 200 -0.83 4.66 -8.31
N ASP A 201 -0.03 5.71 -8.52
CA ASP A 201 0.69 6.42 -7.45
C ASP A 201 -0.07 7.62 -6.88
N ASP A 202 -1.23 7.97 -7.45
CA ASP A 202 -2.04 9.13 -7.05
C ASP A 202 -3.47 8.80 -6.59
N GLU A 203 -3.77 7.52 -6.32
CA GLU A 203 -5.08 7.00 -5.89
C GLU A 203 -5.65 7.70 -4.62
N ASP A 204 -6.98 7.73 -4.53
CA ASP A 204 -7.72 8.24 -3.38
C ASP A 204 -7.41 7.40 -2.12
N PHE A 205 -7.10 8.09 -1.01
CA PHE A 205 -6.78 7.48 0.28
C PHE A 205 -7.72 6.35 0.73
N TRP A 206 -9.03 6.49 0.51
CA TRP A 206 -9.98 5.46 0.96
C TRP A 206 -9.83 4.14 0.21
N VAL A 207 -9.36 4.20 -1.05
CA VAL A 207 -9.06 3.02 -1.84
C VAL A 207 -7.76 2.41 -1.38
N ASP A 208 -6.70 3.22 -1.33
CA ASP A 208 -5.35 2.76 -0.98
C ASP A 208 -5.32 2.09 0.40
N GLU A 209 -5.79 2.77 1.44
CA GLU A 209 -5.83 2.24 2.82
C GLU A 209 -6.86 1.11 2.98
N GLY A 210 -7.95 1.14 2.19
CA GLY A 210 -8.95 0.07 2.21
C GLY A 210 -8.42 -1.24 1.65
N LEU A 211 -7.69 -1.19 0.54
CA LEU A 211 -7.06 -2.35 -0.08
C LEU A 211 -5.89 -2.86 0.76
N ALA A 212 -5.14 -1.96 1.41
CA ALA A 212 -4.11 -2.32 2.37
C ALA A 212 -4.69 -3.05 3.59
N GLY A 213 -5.82 -2.58 4.14
CA GLY A 213 -6.57 -3.31 5.17
C GLY A 213 -7.08 -4.68 4.70
N TYR A 214 -7.55 -4.78 3.46
CA TYR A 214 -7.92 -6.07 2.87
C TYR A 214 -6.72 -7.02 2.70
N ALA A 215 -5.52 -6.50 2.43
CA ALA A 215 -4.30 -7.30 2.35
C ALA A 215 -3.99 -8.00 3.68
N GLU A 216 -4.25 -7.35 4.82
CA GLU A 216 -4.12 -7.96 6.14
C GLU A 216 -5.02 -9.19 6.29
N GLU A 217 -6.30 -9.07 5.92
CA GLU A 217 -7.25 -10.19 5.92
C GLU A 217 -6.83 -11.30 4.97
N LEU A 218 -6.42 -10.95 3.75
CA LEU A 218 -6.03 -11.88 2.69
C LEU A 218 -4.95 -12.86 3.15
N VAL A 219 -3.99 -12.40 3.95
CA VAL A 219 -2.92 -13.23 4.51
C VAL A 219 -3.25 -13.83 5.88
N GLY A 220 -4.46 -13.60 6.39
CA GLY A 220 -4.98 -14.22 7.61
C GLY A 220 -4.70 -13.43 8.90
N PHE A 221 -4.58 -12.11 8.79
CA PHE A 221 -4.58 -11.15 9.90
C PHE A 221 -5.80 -10.21 9.83
N PRO A 222 -7.05 -10.71 9.75
CA PRO A 222 -8.22 -9.83 9.77
C PRO A 222 -8.23 -9.00 11.05
N GLU A 223 -8.70 -7.76 10.94
CA GLU A 223 -8.81 -6.81 12.05
C GLU A 223 -7.50 -6.69 12.85
N ALA A 224 -6.35 -6.57 12.16
CA ALA A 224 -5.04 -6.48 12.82
C ALA A 224 -4.96 -5.27 13.77
N ASP A 225 -5.51 -4.12 13.33
CA ASP A 225 -5.88 -3.03 14.23
C ASP A 225 -7.23 -3.36 14.93
N PRO A 226 -7.21 -3.65 16.24
CA PRO A 226 -8.41 -4.03 16.97
C PRO A 226 -9.39 -2.86 17.17
N ASP A 227 -9.00 -1.62 16.88
CA ASP A 227 -9.88 -0.45 17.03
C ASP A 227 -10.64 -0.11 15.74
N ALA A 228 -10.13 -0.50 14.56
CA ALA A 228 -10.66 -0.04 13.27
C ALA A 228 -12.15 -0.36 13.06
N VAL A 229 -12.51 -1.65 13.00
CA VAL A 229 -13.90 -2.09 12.82
C VAL A 229 -14.78 -1.67 14.02
N PRO A 230 -14.38 -1.89 15.29
CA PRO A 230 -15.21 -1.49 16.42
C PRO A 230 -15.51 0.01 16.50
N GLU A 231 -14.57 0.88 16.16
CA GLU A 231 -14.80 2.33 16.13
C GLU A 231 -15.74 2.73 14.98
N PHE A 232 -15.62 2.09 13.80
CA PHE A 232 -16.57 2.28 12.72
C PHE A 232 -17.99 1.88 13.14
N LEU A 233 -18.16 0.70 13.77
CA LEU A 233 -19.48 0.22 14.19
C LEU A 233 -20.15 1.10 15.26
N LYS A 234 -19.38 1.86 16.04
CA LYS A 234 -19.91 2.90 16.96
C LYS A 234 -20.44 4.13 16.22
N ALA A 235 -20.00 4.35 14.99
CA ALA A 235 -20.36 5.48 14.14
C ALA A 235 -20.56 5.05 12.67
N PRO A 236 -21.60 4.24 12.36
CA PRO A 236 -21.80 3.66 11.02
C PRO A 236 -22.18 4.68 9.94
N HIS A 237 -22.30 5.95 10.31
CA HIS A 237 -22.47 7.08 9.39
C HIS A 237 -21.13 7.66 8.90
N THR A 238 -20.01 7.02 9.26
CA THR A 238 -18.68 7.38 8.75
C THR A 238 -18.70 7.29 7.23
N SER A 239 -18.20 8.33 6.56
CA SER A 239 -18.12 8.36 5.10
C SER A 239 -17.14 7.30 4.60
N LEU A 240 -17.52 6.59 3.55
CA LEU A 240 -16.63 5.65 2.87
C LEU A 240 -15.51 6.40 2.12
N THR A 241 -15.84 7.49 1.44
CA THR A 241 -14.93 8.17 0.50
C THR A 241 -14.32 9.47 1.01
N ASP A 242 -14.81 9.99 2.15
CA ASP A 242 -14.27 11.21 2.78
C ASP A 242 -13.45 10.81 4.02
N TRP A 243 -12.13 10.78 3.85
CA TRP A 243 -11.21 10.28 4.87
C TRP A 243 -11.14 11.20 6.09
N ASN A 244 -11.42 10.66 7.27
CA ASN A 244 -11.43 11.44 8.50
C ASN A 244 -10.12 11.27 9.29
N PHE A 245 -9.16 12.16 9.04
CA PHE A 245 -7.89 12.18 9.76
C PHE A 245 -7.98 12.41 11.28
N THR A 246 -9.11 12.92 11.80
CA THR A 246 -9.31 13.08 13.26
C THR A 246 -9.82 11.83 13.94
N SER A 247 -10.29 10.84 13.18
CA SER A 247 -10.83 9.57 13.68
C SER A 247 -10.51 8.46 12.66
N SER A 248 -9.23 8.35 12.32
CA SER A 248 -8.76 7.48 11.23
C SER A 248 -9.18 6.03 11.40
N ALA A 249 -9.20 5.49 12.63
CA ALA A 249 -9.68 4.13 12.92
C ALA A 249 -11.06 3.84 12.28
N ARG A 250 -11.98 4.81 12.27
CA ARG A 250 -13.29 4.63 11.64
C ARG A 250 -13.22 4.56 10.12
N SER A 251 -12.33 5.38 9.53
CA SER A 251 -12.07 5.37 8.09
C SER A 251 -11.43 4.04 7.69
N TYR A 252 -10.43 3.56 8.45
CA TYR A 252 -9.87 2.22 8.30
C TYR A 252 -10.95 1.14 8.34
N GLY A 253 -11.80 1.13 9.37
CA GLY A 253 -12.84 0.11 9.51
C GLY A 253 -13.85 0.10 8.35
N VAL A 254 -14.34 1.26 7.90
CA VAL A 254 -15.33 1.33 6.81
C VAL A 254 -14.74 0.94 5.45
N THR A 255 -13.51 1.36 5.15
CA THR A 255 -12.87 1.08 3.86
C THR A 255 -12.42 -0.36 3.75
N TYR A 256 -11.80 -0.91 4.81
CA TYR A 256 -11.45 -2.32 4.92
C TYR A 256 -12.67 -3.22 4.63
N LEU A 257 -13.77 -3.04 5.37
CA LEU A 257 -14.97 -3.87 5.22
C LEU A 257 -15.59 -3.77 3.83
N PHE A 258 -15.52 -2.60 3.19
CA PHE A 258 -16.02 -2.43 1.83
C PHE A 258 -15.12 -3.13 0.81
N MET A 259 -13.79 -3.08 0.96
CA MET A 259 -12.86 -3.78 0.07
C MET A 259 -12.95 -5.31 0.22
N SER A 260 -13.08 -5.82 1.44
CA SER A 260 -13.36 -7.26 1.67
C SER A 260 -14.66 -7.68 1.00
N PHE A 261 -15.72 -6.87 1.11
CA PHE A 261 -16.99 -7.12 0.40
C PHE A 261 -16.80 -7.17 -1.13
N LEU A 262 -16.04 -6.24 -1.72
CA LEU A 262 -15.78 -6.25 -3.16
C LEU A 262 -15.02 -7.51 -3.58
N ALA A 263 -14.01 -7.92 -2.81
CA ALA A 263 -13.23 -9.11 -3.07
C ALA A 263 -14.07 -10.39 -2.97
N GLU A 264 -14.90 -10.53 -1.94
CA GLU A 264 -15.81 -11.68 -1.76
C GLU A 264 -16.84 -11.75 -2.88
N ARG A 265 -17.42 -10.60 -3.25
CA ARG A 265 -18.55 -10.53 -4.18
C ARG A 265 -18.17 -10.69 -5.65
N TYR A 266 -17.07 -10.05 -6.04
CA TYR A 266 -16.63 -9.92 -7.43
C TYR A 266 -15.30 -10.64 -7.73
N GLY A 267 -14.64 -11.19 -6.71
CA GLY A 267 -13.39 -11.94 -6.84
C GLY A 267 -12.15 -11.06 -6.82
N HIS A 268 -11.00 -11.70 -6.55
CA HIS A 268 -9.69 -11.04 -6.53
C HIS A 268 -9.33 -10.44 -7.89
N GLU A 269 -9.92 -10.94 -8.98
CA GLU A 269 -9.65 -10.41 -10.30
C GLU A 269 -10.29 -9.04 -10.53
N LEU A 270 -11.34 -8.66 -9.78
CA LEU A 270 -11.80 -7.26 -9.74
C LEU A 270 -10.81 -6.41 -8.96
N VAL A 271 -10.34 -6.87 -7.80
CA VAL A 271 -9.36 -6.14 -6.97
C VAL A 271 -8.08 -5.85 -7.77
N ARG A 272 -7.55 -6.85 -8.47
CA ARG A 272 -6.41 -6.70 -9.38
C ARG A 272 -6.65 -5.66 -10.47
N GLU A 273 -7.83 -5.70 -11.09
CA GLU A 273 -8.19 -4.75 -12.14
C GLU A 273 -8.35 -3.33 -11.58
N PHE A 274 -8.82 -3.20 -10.34
CA PHE A 274 -9.01 -1.93 -9.66
C PHE A 274 -7.68 -1.27 -9.31
N VAL A 275 -6.74 -1.99 -8.70
CA VAL A 275 -5.36 -1.53 -8.44
C VAL A 275 -4.67 -1.04 -9.72
N ALA A 276 -5.01 -1.60 -10.88
CA ALA A 276 -4.41 -1.24 -12.15
C ALA A 276 -5.11 -0.06 -12.88
N GLN A 277 -6.19 0.52 -12.32
CA GLN A 277 -6.88 1.64 -12.96
C GLN A 277 -6.14 2.95 -12.70
N PRO A 278 -5.84 3.76 -13.74
CA PRO A 278 -5.28 5.10 -13.57
C PRO A 278 -6.36 6.15 -13.25
N ARG A 279 -7.48 5.72 -12.68
CA ARG A 279 -8.61 6.58 -12.32
C ARG A 279 -8.89 6.31 -10.87
N ASN A 280 -9.23 7.37 -10.16
CA ASN A 280 -9.15 7.32 -8.71
C ASN A 280 -10.56 7.15 -8.13
N GLY A 281 -10.62 6.53 -6.96
CA GLY A 281 -11.82 6.35 -6.18
C GLY A 281 -12.92 5.62 -6.94
N THR A 282 -14.11 6.23 -6.94
CA THR A 282 -15.30 5.62 -7.54
C THR A 282 -15.20 5.49 -9.05
N ASP A 283 -14.50 6.43 -9.71
CA ASP A 283 -14.31 6.41 -11.15
C ASP A 283 -13.35 5.28 -11.57
N GLY A 284 -12.39 4.95 -10.70
CA GLY A 284 -11.52 3.77 -10.81
C GLY A 284 -12.31 2.48 -10.72
N LEU A 285 -13.08 2.31 -9.65
CA LEU A 285 -13.88 1.10 -9.47
C LEU A 285 -14.87 0.88 -10.62
N ASP A 286 -15.52 1.94 -11.09
CA ASP A 286 -16.38 1.87 -12.27
C ASP A 286 -15.61 1.44 -13.52
N ALA A 287 -14.40 1.97 -13.73
CA ALA A 287 -13.57 1.55 -14.86
C ALA A 287 -13.19 0.07 -14.77
N ALA A 288 -12.80 -0.41 -13.58
CA ALA A 288 -12.45 -1.80 -13.34
C ALA A 288 -13.63 -2.76 -13.58
N MET A 289 -14.80 -2.43 -13.04
CA MET A 289 -16.04 -3.18 -13.27
C MET A 289 -16.39 -3.25 -14.77
N ALA A 290 -16.28 -2.13 -15.49
CA ALA A 290 -16.50 -2.12 -16.94
C ALA A 290 -15.49 -2.97 -17.71
N ALA A 291 -14.21 -2.92 -17.35
CA ALA A 291 -13.16 -3.71 -17.97
C ALA A 291 -13.44 -5.22 -17.83
N ARG A 292 -14.04 -5.61 -16.70
CA ARG A 292 -14.48 -6.97 -16.40
C ARG A 292 -15.87 -7.34 -16.91
N GLN A 293 -16.54 -6.42 -17.60
CA GLN A 293 -17.91 -6.62 -18.11
C GLN A 293 -18.93 -6.86 -16.99
N GLU A 294 -18.65 -6.39 -15.77
CA GLU A 294 -19.64 -6.33 -14.70
C GLU A 294 -20.72 -5.31 -15.04
N THR A 295 -21.97 -5.61 -14.70
CA THR A 295 -23.09 -4.68 -14.90
C THR A 295 -23.16 -3.62 -13.80
N ASP A 296 -22.65 -3.95 -12.62
CA ASP A 296 -22.68 -3.10 -11.44
C ASP A 296 -21.65 -1.98 -11.58
N ARG A 297 -21.93 -0.87 -10.90
CA ARG A 297 -21.04 0.27 -10.66
C ARG A 297 -20.78 0.43 -9.17
N PHE A 298 -19.89 1.35 -8.80
CA PHE A 298 -19.65 1.73 -7.41
C PHE A 298 -20.95 1.95 -6.64
N VAL A 299 -21.90 2.69 -7.21
CA VAL A 299 -23.17 2.99 -6.53
C VAL A 299 -23.99 1.73 -6.27
N ASP A 300 -23.99 0.77 -7.19
CA ASP A 300 -24.72 -0.48 -7.04
C ASP A 300 -24.07 -1.35 -5.95
N ALA A 301 -22.74 -1.52 -6.01
CA ALA A 301 -21.97 -2.24 -5.00
C ALA A 301 -22.11 -1.62 -3.60
N TRP A 302 -22.02 -0.29 -3.50
CA TRP A 302 -22.20 0.45 -2.25
C TRP A 302 -23.61 0.28 -1.67
N GLN A 303 -24.65 0.32 -2.51
CA GLN A 303 -26.03 0.07 -2.08
C GLN A 303 -26.21 -1.36 -1.59
N MET A 304 -25.66 -2.34 -2.30
CA MET A 304 -25.70 -3.74 -1.92
C MET A 304 -25.03 -3.96 -0.56
N TRP A 305 -23.82 -3.44 -0.37
CA TRP A 305 -23.09 -3.54 0.89
C TRP A 305 -23.85 -2.88 2.05
N THR A 306 -24.39 -1.68 1.82
CA THR A 306 -25.18 -0.97 2.85
C THR A 306 -26.45 -1.74 3.24
N VAL A 307 -27.16 -2.31 2.27
CA VAL A 307 -28.34 -3.14 2.53
C VAL A 307 -27.95 -4.44 3.24
N GLY A 308 -26.85 -5.08 2.82
CA GLY A 308 -26.35 -6.31 3.45
C GLY A 308 -26.02 -6.11 4.93
N ASN A 309 -25.36 -5.00 5.27
CA ASN A 309 -25.08 -4.62 6.65
C ASN A 309 -26.35 -4.40 7.50
N TYR A 310 -27.41 -3.86 6.89
CA TYR A 310 -28.69 -3.65 7.57
C TYR A 310 -29.54 -4.93 7.67
N ALA A 311 -29.45 -5.80 6.67
CA ALA A 311 -30.29 -6.98 6.49
C ALA A 311 -29.52 -8.30 6.75
N PHE A 312 -28.51 -8.28 7.62
CA PHE A 312 -27.61 -9.43 7.85
C PHE A 312 -28.31 -10.72 8.29
N GLU A 313 -29.55 -10.65 8.79
CA GLU A 313 -30.38 -11.81 9.12
C GLU A 313 -31.02 -12.50 7.88
N ASP A 314 -30.91 -11.90 6.69
CA ASP A 314 -31.42 -12.42 5.42
C ASP A 314 -30.27 -12.93 4.54
N ASP A 315 -30.20 -14.27 4.38
CA ASP A 315 -29.18 -14.97 3.59
C ASP A 315 -29.04 -14.48 2.13
N ARG A 316 -30.01 -13.71 1.60
CA ARG A 316 -29.93 -13.11 0.25
C ARG A 316 -29.08 -11.86 0.19
N TYR A 317 -28.85 -11.21 1.32
CA TYR A 317 -28.14 -9.93 1.44
C TYR A 317 -26.92 -10.03 2.36
N ALA A 318 -26.84 -11.06 3.21
CA ALA A 318 -25.65 -11.36 4.00
C ALA A 318 -24.46 -11.73 3.09
N TYR A 319 -23.31 -11.15 3.40
CA TYR A 319 -21.99 -11.54 2.88
C TYR A 319 -21.23 -12.25 4.02
N ARG A 320 -20.35 -13.21 3.71
CA ARG A 320 -19.84 -14.22 4.65
C ARG A 320 -18.35 -14.13 4.91
#